data_AF-A0A645EVJ9-F1
#
_entry.id   AF-A0A645EVJ9-F1
#
_cell.length_a   1.000
_cell.length_b   1.000
_cell.length_c   1.000
_cell.angle_alpha   90.00
_cell.angle_beta   90.00
_cell.angle_gamma   90.00
#
_symmetry.space_group_name_H-M   'P 1'
#
loop_
_entity.id
_entity.type
_entity.pdbx_description
1 polymer ?
#
loop_
_entity_poly.entity_id
_entity_poly.type
_entity_poly.pdbx_seq_one_letter_code
_entity_poly.pdbx_strand_id
1 'polypeptide(L)' 'MLKLVLAFFDEGKRGLANGIYLKEIEKMPIRDRISRAKYLKEEEIEKIDLIREDLVKAMDAMIEKGGLGDA' A
#
# COMPACT_ATOMS: atom_id res chain seq x y z
N MET A 1 9.83 -1.54 10.12
CA MET A 1 10.17 -0.93 8.81
C MET A 1 10.29 -1.92 7.65
N LEU A 2 11.21 -2.89 7.64
CA LEU A 2 11.38 -3.81 6.48
C LEU A 2 10.08 -4.53 6.08
N LYS A 3 9.31 -5.03 7.07
CA LYS A 3 8.01 -5.67 6.85
C LYS A 3 7.02 -4.78 6.09
N LEU A 4 7.01 -3.47 6.36
CA LEU A 4 6.12 -2.52 5.69
C LEU A 4 6.51 -2.33 4.21
N VAL A 5 7.81 -2.28 3.91
CA VAL A 5 8.31 -2.17 2.53
C VAL A 5 7.98 -3.44 1.73
N LEU A 6 8.18 -4.62 2.33
CA LEU A 6 7.83 -5.89 1.70
C LEU A 6 6.32 -6.04 1.51
N ALA A 7 5.51 -5.58 2.48
CA ALA A 7 4.06 -5.55 2.32
C ALA A 7 3.64 -4.69 1.11
N PHE A 8 4.27 -3.53 0.88
CA PHE A 8 4.00 -2.72 -0.32
C PHE A 8 4.36 -3.46 -1.61
N PHE A 9 5.45 -4.23 -1.61
CA PHE A 9 5.83 -5.06 -2.75
C PHE A 9 4.80 -6.18 -3.02
N ASP A 10 4.36 -6.89 -1.98
CA ASP A 10 3.39 -7.97 -2.11
C ASP A 10 2.01 -7.46 -2.53
N GLU A 11 1.53 -6.37 -1.93
CA GLU A 11 0.29 -5.70 -2.31
C GLU A 11 0.36 -5.11 -3.72
N GLY A 12 1.51 -4.54 -4.11
CA GLY A 12 1.74 -4.05 -5.47
C GLY A 12 1.61 -5.17 -6.50
N LYS A 13 2.25 -6.34 -6.26
CA LYS A 13 2.08 -7.52 -7.12
C LYS A 13 0.62 -7.99 -7.16
N ARG A 14 -0.09 -7.97 -6.02
CA ARG A 14 -1.52 -8.32 -5.96
C ARG A 14 -2.37 -7.36 -6.79
N GLY A 15 -2.10 -6.06 -6.72
CA GLY A 15 -2.77 -5.06 -7.54
C GLY A 15 -2.54 -5.27 -9.04
N LEU A 16 -1.29 -5.52 -9.44
CA LEU A 16 -0.94 -5.84 -10.83
C LEU A 16 -1.66 -7.10 -11.33
N ALA A 17 -1.76 -8.15 -10.50
CA ALA A 17 -2.48 -9.38 -10.84
C ALA A 17 -4.00 -9.18 -11.00
N ASN A 18 -4.56 -8.11 -10.43
CA ASN A 18 -5.96 -7.71 -10.57
C ASN A 18 -6.16 -6.59 -11.61
N GLY A 19 -5.20 -6.38 -12.52
CA GLY A 19 -5.35 -5.45 -13.64
C GLY A 19 -5.08 -3.98 -13.33
N ILE A 20 -4.63 -3.63 -12.12
CA ILE A 20 -4.24 -2.26 -11.82
C ILE A 20 -2.95 -1.91 -12.55
N TYR A 21 -2.92 -0.78 -13.24
CA TYR A 21 -1.71 -0.27 -13.88
C TYR A 21 -0.65 0.15 -12.84
N LEU A 22 0.62 -0.18 -13.11
CA LEU A 22 1.76 0.21 -12.26
C LEU A 22 1.79 1.71 -11.95
N LYS A 23 1.48 2.56 -12.95
CA LYS A 23 1.39 4.02 -12.80
C LYS A 23 0.42 4.46 -11.69
N GLU A 24 -0.68 3.73 -11.50
CA GLU A 24 -1.67 4.03 -10.47
C GLU A 24 -1.14 3.62 -9.09
N ILE A 25 -0.48 2.46 -9.00
CA ILE A 25 0.17 1.98 -7.77
C ILE A 25 1.30 2.93 -7.33
N GLU A 26 2.12 3.40 -8.27
CA GLU A 26 3.19 4.36 -7.99
C GLU A 26 2.67 5.70 -7.46
N LYS A 27 1.44 6.09 -7.81
CA LYS A 27 0.84 7.36 -7.37
C LYS A 27 0.08 7.23 -6.05
N MET A 28 0.05 6.05 -5.42
CA MET A 28 -0.66 5.86 -4.16
C MET A 28 -0.12 6.78 -3.07
N PRO A 29 -0.99 7.60 -2.42
CA PRO A 29 -0.57 8.49 -1.33
C PRO A 29 0.06 7.78 -0.14
N ILE A 30 -0.22 6.48 0.04
CA ILE A 30 0.35 5.67 1.12
C ILE A 30 1.88 5.56 1.06
N ARG A 31 2.48 5.74 -0.14
CA ARG A 31 3.95 5.71 -0.31
C ARG A 31 4.65 6.79 0.52
N ASP A 32 4.05 7.96 0.63
CA ASP A 32 4.58 9.06 1.45
C ASP A 32 4.52 8.73 2.94
N ARG A 33 3.48 7.99 3.38
CA ARG A 33 3.38 7.52 4.76
C ARG A 33 4.44 6.45 5.06
N ILE A 34 4.63 5.50 4.14
CA ILE A 34 5.66 4.46 4.24
C ILE A 34 7.06 5.08 4.31
N SER A 35 7.36 6.08 3.47
CA SER A 35 8.68 6.73 3.45
C SER A 35 8.97 7.53 4.73
N ARG A 36 7.94 8.15 5.32
CA ARG A 36 8.03 8.91 6.57
C ARG A 36 8.03 8.04 7.82
N ALA A 37 7.63 6.77 7.73
CA ALA A 37 7.59 5.87 8.89
C ALA A 37 8.96 5.68 9.57
N LYS A 38 10.08 5.94 8.86
CA LYS A 38 11.43 5.96 9.45
C LYS A 38 11.66 7.06 10.51
N TYR A 39 10.79 8.06 10.57
CA TYR A 39 10.85 9.15 11.55
C TYR A 39 9.99 8.89 12.79
N LEU A 40 9.22 7.79 12.80
CA LEU A 40 8.47 7.38 13.99
C LEU A 40 9.44 6.97 15.09
N LYS A 41 9.14 7.37 16.32
CA LYS A 41 9.89 6.93 17.49
C LYS A 41 9.56 5.48 17.81
N GLU A 42 10.45 4.81 18.53
CA GLU A 42 10.25 3.40 18.95
C GLU A 42 8.97 3.22 19.77
N GLU A 43 8.62 4.21 20.58
CA GLU A 43 7.37 4.29 21.36
C GLU A 43 6.11 4.24 20.48
N GLU A 44 6.24 4.57 19.19
CA GLU A 44 5.14 4.67 18.24
C GLU A 44 5.17 3.53 17.20
N ILE A 45 5.87 2.43 17.48
CA ILE A 45 6.06 1.32 16.53
C ILE A 45 4.74 0.74 16.02
N GLU A 46 3.69 0.75 16.84
CA GLU A 46 2.33 0.31 16.47
C GLU A 46 1.76 1.11 15.28
N LYS A 47 2.18 2.37 15.10
CA LYS A 47 1.77 3.18 13.94
C LYS A 47 2.33 2.62 12.64
N ILE A 48 3.43 1.89 12.65
CA ILE A 48 3.96 1.21 11.46
C ILE A 48 3.00 0.11 11.03
N ASP A 49 2.42 -0.64 11.98
CA ASP A 49 1.45 -1.69 11.69
C ASP A 49 0.12 -1.09 11.18
N LEU A 50 -0.31 0.04 11.73
CA LEU A 50 -1.46 0.78 11.20
C LEU A 50 -1.25 1.26 9.75
N ILE A 51 -0.04 1.74 9.40
CA ILE A 51 0.28 2.10 8.00
C ILE A 51 0.20 0.87 7.09
N ARG A 52 0.60 -0.31 7.59
CA ARG A 52 0.49 -1.57 6.84
C ARG A 52 -0.98 -1.95 6.59
N GLU A 53 -1.84 -1.82 7.58
CA GLU A 53 -3.28 -2.08 7.41
C GLU A 53 -3.93 -1.10 6.44
N ASP A 54 -3.58 0.18 6.53
CA ASP A 54 -4.07 1.21 5.61
C ASP A 54 -3.59 0.98 4.18
N LEU A 55 -2.38 0.42 4.00
CA LEU A 55 -1.88 0.00 2.70
C LEU A 55 -2.75 -1.09 2.08
N VAL A 56 -3.10 -2.13 2.84
CA VAL A 56 -3.95 -3.23 2.34
C VAL A 56 -5.32 -2.67 1.93
N LYS A 57 -5.94 -1.86 2.79
CA LYS A 57 -7.23 -1.21 2.49
C LYS A 57 -7.16 -0.31 1.27
N ALA A 58 -6.08 0.46 1.11
CA ALA A 58 -5.89 1.33 -0.05
C ALA A 58 -5.75 0.51 -1.34
N MET A 59 -5.06 -0.63 -1.31
CA MET A 59 -4.96 -1.53 -2.45
C MET A 59 -6.29 -2.20 -2.77
N ASP A 60 -7.02 -2.70 -1.76
CA ASP A 60 -8.36 -3.27 -1.94
C ASP A 60 -9.30 -2.29 -2.64
N ALA A 61 -9.34 -1.04 -2.17
CA ALA A 61 -10.17 0.00 -2.78
C ALA A 61 -9.76 0.33 -4.23
N MET A 62 -8.48 0.14 -4.59
CA MET A 62 -8.06 0.27 -5.99
C MET A 62 -8.47 -0.93 -6.82
N ILE A 63 -8.39 -2.14 -6.28
CA ILE A 63 -8.79 -3.38 -6.96
C ILE A 63 -10.29 -3.33 -7.25
N GLU A 64 -11.10 -2.95 -6.26
CA GLU A 64 -12.56 -2.79 -6.41
C GLU A 64 -12.93 -1.76 -7.48
N LYS A 65 -12.19 -0.64 -7.56
CA LYS A 65 -12.42 0.39 -8.59
C LYS A 65 -11.90 -0.02 -9.96
N GLY A 66 -10.78 -0.75 -10.03
CA GLY A 66 -10.17 -1.23 -11.27
C GLY A 66 -10.94 -2.37 -11.92
N GLY A 67 -11.56 -3.25 -11.12
CA GLY A 67 -12.33 -4.40 -11.61
C GLY A 67 -13.64 -4.04 -12.35
N LEU A 68 -14.11 -2.79 -12.26
CA LEU A 68 -15.27 -2.28 -13.01
C LEU A 68 -14.93 -1.82 -14.44
N GLY A 69 -13.65 -1.81 -14.82
CA GLY A 69 -13.20 -1.35 -16.15
C GLY A 69 -13.24 -2.41 -17.26
N ASP A 70 -13.44 -3.68 -16.91
CA ASP A 70 -13.38 -4.82 -17.85
C ASP A 70 -14.74 -5.58 -17.98
N ALA A 71 -15.87 -4.92 -17.70
CA ALA A 71 -17.23 -5.48 -17.89
C ALA A 71 -18.00 -4.84 -19.05
#